data_AF-A0A2Z4IFX1-F1
#
_entry.id   AF-A0A2Z4IFX1-F1
#
_cell.length_a   1.000
_cell.length_b   1.000
_cell.length_c   1.000
_cell.angle_alpha   90.00
_cell.angle_beta   90.00
_cell.angle_gamma   90.00
#
_symmetry.space_group_name_H-M   'P 1'
#
loop_
_entity.id
_entity.type
_entity.pdbx_description
1 polymer ?
#
loop_
_entity_poly.entity_id
_entity_poly.type
_entity_poly.pdbx_seq_one_letter_code
_entity_poly.pdbx_strand_id
1 'polypeptide(L)'
;MSGYSILNYLNLISLSLAVIFGGVCFKKSNPPTKVFTVTFFIVYIIQVVSFFLARFSISNLLLFHVYFAAQLIGYGLFYWMILPSSTARKGFLVFLVICLGLIVWEYSSKWDNLAQVFGGYSYFVMNLGFVFTSIYYLVHGVLQDREIFHKLLNYGMIVYAGGSSIVFLLGDKLNQLDWKPLLLINLLLFLVFQGFYFAQLWRVRSS
;
A
#
# COMPACT_ATOMS: atom_id res chain seq x y z
N MET A 1 -3.94 24.32 15.44
CA MET A 1 -3.55 23.10 14.71
C MET A 1 -4.01 23.22 13.27
N SER A 2 -3.16 22.93 12.28
CA SER A 2 -3.60 22.87 10.88
C SER A 2 -4.51 21.65 10.65
N GLY A 3 -5.43 21.71 9.68
CA GLY A 3 -6.28 20.55 9.33
C GLY A 3 -5.46 19.30 8.96
N TYR A 4 -4.30 19.51 8.33
CA TYR A 4 -3.33 18.44 8.03
C TYR A 4 -2.79 17.75 9.29
N SER A 5 -2.49 18.51 10.34
CA SER A 5 -2.05 17.95 11.63
C SER A 5 -3.12 17.06 12.25
N ILE A 6 -4.39 17.49 12.25
CA ILE A 6 -5.52 16.72 12.78
C ILE A 6 -5.65 15.39 12.02
N LEU A 7 -5.60 15.43 10.70
CA LEU A 7 -5.71 14.22 9.87
C LEU A 7 -4.57 13.24 10.09
N ASN A 8 -3.34 13.71 10.33
CA ASN A 8 -2.23 12.82 10.68
C ASN A 8 -2.45 12.09 12.00
N TYR A 9 -2.98 12.78 13.02
CA TYR A 9 -3.37 12.12 14.28
C TYR A 9 -4.49 11.11 14.07
N LEU A 10 -5.54 11.48 13.32
CA LEU A 10 -6.63 10.56 12.98
C LEU A 10 -6.13 9.33 12.24
N ASN A 11 -5.22 9.50 11.31
CA ASN A 11 -4.58 8.41 10.59
C ASN A 11 -3.77 7.48 11.51
N LEU A 12 -2.95 8.02 12.42
CA LEU A 12 -2.22 7.19 13.38
C LEU A 12 -3.16 6.44 14.33
N ILE A 13 -4.23 7.08 14.81
CA ILE A 13 -5.24 6.44 15.66
C ILE A 13 -5.95 5.33 14.90
N SER A 14 -6.44 5.62 13.69
CA SER A 14 -7.11 4.64 12.83
C SER A 14 -6.21 3.45 12.51
N LEU A 15 -4.94 3.70 12.17
CA LEU A 15 -3.97 2.65 11.88
C LEU A 15 -3.64 1.81 13.12
N SER A 16 -3.51 2.44 14.30
CA SER A 16 -3.34 1.74 15.58
C SER A 16 -4.49 0.77 15.83
N LEU A 17 -5.72 1.24 15.66
CA LEU A 17 -6.91 0.41 15.81
C LEU A 17 -6.92 -0.74 14.78
N ALA A 18 -6.50 -0.48 13.54
CA ALA A 18 -6.47 -1.49 12.48
C ALA A 18 -5.47 -2.61 12.79
N VAL A 19 -4.31 -2.23 13.33
CA VAL A 19 -3.27 -3.17 13.77
C VAL A 19 -3.73 -3.99 14.96
N ILE A 20 -4.30 -3.36 15.99
CA ILE A 20 -4.83 -4.05 17.17
C ILE A 20 -5.91 -5.05 16.74
N PHE A 21 -6.85 -4.62 15.91
CA PHE A 21 -7.94 -5.47 15.45
C PHE A 21 -7.45 -6.60 14.55
N GLY A 22 -6.46 -6.32 13.69
CA GLY A 22 -5.76 -7.32 12.89
C GLY A 22 -5.08 -8.38 13.76
N GLY A 23 -4.38 -7.96 14.82
CA GLY A 23 -3.75 -8.86 15.78
C GLY A 23 -4.74 -9.79 16.49
N VAL A 24 -5.87 -9.25 16.96
CA VAL A 24 -6.95 -10.03 17.59
C VAL A 24 -7.55 -11.05 16.61
N CYS A 25 -7.77 -10.66 15.35
CA CYS A 25 -8.36 -11.53 14.34
C CYS A 25 -7.34 -12.43 13.63
N PHE A 26 -6.05 -12.34 13.97
CA PHE A 26 -4.97 -12.95 13.18
C PHE A 26 -5.11 -14.48 13.10
N LYS A 27 -5.40 -15.16 14.21
CA LYS A 27 -5.53 -16.63 14.22
C LYS A 27 -6.68 -17.13 13.35
N LYS A 28 -7.81 -16.40 13.35
CA LYS A 28 -9.02 -16.72 12.56
C LYS A 28 -8.90 -16.31 11.09
N SER A 29 -7.97 -15.41 10.77
CA SER A 29 -7.78 -14.90 9.42
C SER A 29 -7.22 -15.97 8.48
N ASN A 30 -7.70 -15.97 7.24
CA ASN A 30 -7.12 -16.76 6.17
C ASN A 30 -5.74 -16.19 5.73
N PRO A 31 -4.92 -16.98 5.00
CA PRO A 31 -3.57 -16.57 4.64
C PRO A 31 -3.47 -15.20 3.93
N PRO A 32 -4.30 -14.86 2.93
CA PRO A 32 -4.19 -13.56 2.26
C PRO A 32 -4.51 -12.37 3.18
N THR A 33 -5.44 -12.55 4.14
CA THR A 33 -5.75 -11.50 5.12
C THR A 33 -4.59 -11.34 6.12
N LYS A 34 -3.94 -12.44 6.53
CA LYS A 34 -2.75 -12.41 7.40
C LYS A 34 -1.60 -11.64 6.77
N VAL A 35 -1.39 -11.77 5.45
CA VAL A 35 -0.39 -10.98 4.72
C VAL A 35 -0.64 -9.48 4.91
N PHE A 36 -1.89 -9.03 4.78
CA PHE A 36 -2.24 -7.64 5.04
C PHE A 36 -2.08 -7.24 6.50
N THR A 37 -2.41 -8.11 7.46
CA THR A 37 -2.16 -7.82 8.88
C THR A 37 -0.69 -7.56 9.17
N VAL A 38 0.21 -8.40 8.65
CA VAL A 38 1.66 -8.20 8.80
C VAL A 38 2.10 -6.93 8.09
N THR A 39 1.61 -6.69 6.87
CA THR A 39 1.95 -5.49 6.09
C THR A 39 1.53 -4.20 6.82
N PHE A 40 0.30 -4.15 7.34
CA PHE A 40 -0.20 -2.99 8.09
C PHE A 40 0.55 -2.79 9.40
N PHE A 41 1.00 -3.85 10.07
CA PHE A 41 1.85 -3.74 11.26
C PHE A 41 3.21 -3.11 10.93
N ILE A 42 3.86 -3.56 9.85
CA ILE A 42 5.13 -2.97 9.39
C ILE A 42 4.92 -1.49 9.03
N VAL A 43 3.87 -1.18 8.27
CA VAL A 43 3.50 0.20 7.90
C VAL A 43 3.25 1.06 9.14
N TYR A 44 2.60 0.51 10.17
CA TYR A 44 2.38 1.20 11.43
C TYR A 44 3.69 1.57 12.14
N ILE A 45 4.63 0.63 12.26
CA ILE A 45 5.96 0.91 12.83
C ILE A 45 6.62 2.05 12.05
N ILE A 46 6.62 1.96 10.73
CA ILE A 46 7.22 2.98 9.87
C ILE A 46 6.57 4.35 10.09
N GLN A 47 5.24 4.44 10.15
CA GLN A 47 4.55 5.72 10.36
C GLN A 47 4.79 6.30 11.75
N VAL A 48 4.82 5.47 12.79
CA VAL A 48 5.14 5.92 14.15
C VAL A 48 6.56 6.48 14.20
N VAL A 49 7.55 5.76 13.66
CA VAL A 49 8.94 6.24 13.63
C VAL A 49 9.05 7.52 12.80
N SER A 50 8.44 7.56 11.61
CA SER A 50 8.41 8.75 10.75
C SER A 50 7.79 9.96 11.44
N PHE A 51 6.74 9.77 12.24
CA PHE A 51 6.11 10.82 13.03
C PHE A 51 7.05 11.39 14.09
N PHE A 52 7.77 10.53 14.82
CA PHE A 52 8.76 10.98 15.80
C PHE A 52 9.93 11.70 15.13
N LEU A 53 10.50 11.16 14.05
CA LEU A 53 11.58 11.81 13.30
C LEU A 53 11.18 13.21 12.81
N ALA A 54 9.97 13.34 12.24
CA ALA A 54 9.45 14.62 11.78
C ALA A 54 9.34 15.64 12.92
N ARG A 55 8.96 15.21 14.14
CA ARG A 55 8.89 16.07 15.32
C ARG A 55 10.27 16.59 15.76
N PHE A 56 11.33 15.82 15.52
CA PHE A 56 12.71 16.23 15.75
C PHE A 56 13.36 16.89 14.53
N SER A 57 12.59 17.22 13.49
CA SER A 57 13.10 17.80 12.23
C SER A 57 14.14 16.92 11.53
N ILE A 58 14.11 15.60 11.77
CA ILE A 58 14.97 14.61 11.09
C ILE A 58 14.23 14.13 9.85
N SER A 59 14.94 14.09 8.71
CA SER A 59 14.38 13.54 7.46
C SER A 59 13.94 12.10 7.64
N ASN A 60 12.73 11.78 7.17
CA ASN A 60 12.13 10.45 7.20
C ASN A 60 12.00 9.86 5.78
N LEU A 61 12.69 10.41 4.79
CA LEU A 61 12.60 9.98 3.40
C LEU A 61 13.05 8.52 3.20
N LEU A 62 14.07 8.07 3.94
CA LEU A 62 14.49 6.66 3.89
C LEU A 62 13.36 5.72 4.35
N LEU A 63 12.58 6.11 5.35
CA LEU A 63 11.45 5.32 5.83
C LEU A 63 10.32 5.23 4.81
N PHE A 64 10.17 6.24 3.94
CA PHE A 64 9.25 6.15 2.80
C PHE A 64 9.64 5.02 1.83
N HIS A 65 10.94 4.85 1.57
CA HIS A 65 11.44 3.76 0.72
C HIS A 65 11.21 2.38 1.36
N VAL A 66 11.43 2.28 2.67
CA VAL A 66 11.11 1.05 3.43
C VAL A 66 9.60 0.76 3.41
N TYR A 67 8.77 1.80 3.54
CA TYR A 67 7.31 1.68 3.43
C TYR A 67 6.90 1.14 2.06
N PHE A 68 7.48 1.68 1.00
CA PHE A 68 7.22 1.24 -0.35
C PHE A 68 7.63 -0.22 -0.59
N ALA A 69 8.81 -0.62 -0.12
CA ALA A 69 9.25 -2.00 -0.20
C ALA A 69 8.32 -2.96 0.56
N ALA A 70 7.87 -2.57 1.75
CA ALA A 70 6.91 -3.35 2.54
C ALA A 70 5.57 -3.51 1.79
N GLN A 71 5.08 -2.46 1.14
CA GLN A 71 3.88 -2.52 0.29
C GLN A 71 4.04 -3.46 -0.89
N LEU A 72 5.15 -3.34 -1.63
CA LEU A 72 5.44 -4.23 -2.75
C LEU A 72 5.41 -5.70 -2.34
N ILE A 73 6.08 -6.05 -1.24
CA ILE A 73 6.12 -7.42 -0.73
C ILE A 73 4.72 -7.87 -0.30
N GLY A 74 4.01 -7.05 0.47
CA GLY A 74 2.66 -7.36 0.95
C GLY A 74 1.66 -7.56 -0.19
N TYR A 75 1.63 -6.64 -1.16
CA TYR A 75 0.75 -6.70 -2.31
C TYR A 75 1.13 -7.86 -3.24
N GLY A 76 2.43 -8.08 -3.45
CA GLY A 76 2.95 -9.21 -4.22
C GLY A 76 2.50 -10.54 -3.65
N LEU A 77 2.70 -10.76 -2.36
CA LEU A 77 2.26 -11.99 -1.69
C LEU A 77 0.74 -12.15 -1.73
N PHE A 78 -0.02 -11.07 -1.52
CA PHE A 78 -1.47 -11.09 -1.59
C PHE A 78 -1.99 -11.56 -2.96
N TYR A 79 -1.55 -10.92 -4.06
CA TYR A 79 -2.03 -11.27 -5.39
C TYR A 79 -1.57 -12.66 -5.83
N TRP A 80 -0.36 -13.06 -5.47
CA TRP A 80 0.12 -14.42 -5.74
C TRP A 80 -0.79 -15.49 -5.12
N MET A 81 -1.33 -15.23 -3.92
CA MET A 81 -2.24 -16.17 -3.23
C MET A 81 -3.66 -16.19 -3.81
N ILE A 82 -4.20 -15.04 -4.23
CA ILE A 82 -5.62 -14.96 -4.64
C ILE A 82 -5.85 -15.17 -6.14
N LEU A 83 -4.81 -15.04 -6.97
CA LEU A 83 -4.97 -15.20 -8.42
C LEU A 83 -5.49 -16.61 -8.76
N PRO A 84 -6.48 -16.73 -9.65
CA PRO A 84 -7.29 -17.95 -9.79
C PRO A 84 -6.59 -19.07 -10.56
N SER A 85 -5.73 -18.75 -11.53
CA SER A 85 -5.07 -19.74 -12.40
C SER A 85 -3.57 -19.78 -12.19
N SER A 86 -2.96 -20.96 -12.43
CA SER A 86 -1.51 -21.14 -12.37
C SER A 86 -0.79 -20.28 -13.41
N THR A 87 -1.37 -20.10 -14.59
CA THR A 87 -0.85 -19.21 -15.64
C THR A 87 -0.85 -17.75 -15.19
N ALA A 88 -1.95 -17.25 -14.60
CA ALA A 88 -2.01 -15.89 -14.08
C ALA A 88 -0.99 -15.66 -12.96
N ARG A 89 -0.84 -16.62 -12.04
CA ARG A 89 0.17 -16.57 -10.97
C ARG A 89 1.60 -16.54 -11.52
N LYS A 90 1.90 -17.35 -12.55
CA LYS A 90 3.22 -17.35 -13.21
C LYS A 90 3.50 -16.01 -13.89
N GLY A 91 2.54 -15.49 -14.66
CA GLY A 91 2.68 -14.19 -15.32
C GLY A 91 2.88 -13.05 -14.31
N PHE A 92 2.10 -13.07 -13.22
CA PHE A 92 2.26 -12.12 -12.12
C PHE A 92 3.61 -12.24 -11.40
N LEU A 93 4.12 -13.45 -11.22
CA LEU A 93 5.44 -13.66 -10.62
C LEU A 93 6.57 -13.14 -11.52
N VAL A 94 6.48 -13.34 -12.84
CA VAL A 94 7.42 -12.74 -13.80
C VAL A 94 7.37 -11.21 -13.70
N PHE A 95 6.17 -10.63 -13.67
CA PHE A 95 5.98 -9.19 -13.46
C PHE A 95 6.64 -8.71 -12.16
N LEU A 96 6.41 -9.40 -11.03
CA LEU A 96 7.03 -9.06 -9.74
C LEU A 96 8.56 -9.12 -9.80
N VAL A 97 9.13 -10.14 -10.44
CA VAL A 97 10.59 -10.27 -10.60
C VAL A 97 11.15 -9.12 -11.43
N ILE A 98 10.48 -8.72 -12.51
CA ILE A 98 10.88 -7.57 -13.32
C ILE A 98 10.82 -6.29 -12.47
N CYS A 99 9.74 -6.05 -11.73
CA CYS A 99 9.62 -4.89 -10.85
C CYS A 99 10.72 -4.87 -9.78
N LEU A 100 10.97 -5.99 -9.11
CA LEU A 100 12.04 -6.10 -8.12
C LEU A 100 13.42 -5.85 -8.75
N GLY A 101 13.66 -6.39 -9.94
CA GLY A 101 14.89 -6.14 -10.69
C GLY A 101 15.08 -4.65 -11.02
N LEU A 102 14.01 -3.98 -11.44
CA LEU A 102 14.02 -2.54 -11.70
C LEU A 102 14.27 -1.72 -10.44
N ILE A 103 13.65 -2.06 -9.31
CA ILE A 103 13.90 -1.39 -8.03
C ILE A 103 15.35 -1.58 -7.61
N VAL A 104 15.85 -2.82 -7.62
CA VAL A 104 17.24 -3.12 -7.24
C VAL A 104 18.21 -2.36 -8.14
N TRP A 105 17.95 -2.33 -9.45
CA TRP A 105 18.74 -1.54 -10.39
C TRP A 105 18.69 -0.04 -10.07
N GLU A 106 17.51 0.50 -9.80
CA GLU A 106 17.37 1.93 -9.53
C GLU A 106 18.03 2.34 -8.22
N TYR A 107 17.83 1.55 -7.15
CA TYR A 107 18.45 1.79 -5.85
C TYR A 107 19.96 1.55 -5.85
N SER A 108 20.49 0.70 -6.72
CA SER A 108 21.94 0.49 -6.84
C SER A 108 22.62 1.53 -7.74
N SER A 109 21.95 2.00 -8.80
CA SER A 109 22.54 2.92 -9.78
C SER A 109 22.29 4.40 -9.49
N LYS A 110 21.25 4.73 -8.70
CA LYS A 110 20.81 6.11 -8.43
C LYS A 110 20.63 6.41 -6.96
N TRP A 111 21.30 5.67 -6.07
CA TRP A 111 21.16 5.81 -4.61
C TRP A 111 21.29 7.26 -4.13
N ASP A 112 22.33 7.98 -4.59
CA ASP A 112 22.61 9.36 -4.15
C ASP A 112 21.46 10.33 -4.47
N ASN A 113 20.72 10.07 -5.55
CA ASN A 113 19.57 10.86 -5.97
C ASN A 113 18.29 10.38 -5.24
N LEU A 114 18.05 9.07 -5.19
CA LEU A 114 16.89 8.47 -4.50
C LEU A 114 16.89 8.71 -2.99
N ALA A 115 18.05 8.85 -2.35
CA ALA A 115 18.15 9.25 -0.95
C ALA A 115 17.62 10.67 -0.69
N GLN A 116 17.37 11.46 -1.74
CA GLN A 116 16.91 12.85 -1.68
C GLN A 116 15.53 13.08 -2.31
N VAL A 117 14.98 12.12 -3.06
CA VAL A 117 13.65 12.22 -3.71
C VAL A 117 12.74 11.02 -3.44
N PHE A 118 11.44 11.18 -3.64
CA PHE A 118 10.45 10.12 -3.42
C PHE A 118 10.48 9.01 -4.49
N GLY A 119 11.03 9.25 -5.69
CA GLY A 119 11.04 8.22 -6.75
C GLY A 119 9.65 7.89 -7.28
N GLY A 120 8.80 8.91 -7.42
CA GLY A 120 7.39 8.83 -7.79
C GLY A 120 7.11 8.16 -9.13
N TYR A 121 8.03 8.22 -10.11
CA TYR A 121 7.88 7.47 -11.36
C TYR A 121 7.87 5.96 -11.12
N SER A 122 8.80 5.45 -10.32
CA SER A 122 8.93 4.02 -10.04
C SER A 122 7.82 3.52 -9.14
N TYR A 123 7.44 4.34 -8.17
CA TYR A 123 6.22 4.16 -7.39
C TYR A 123 4.99 4.02 -8.30
N PHE A 124 4.86 4.90 -9.28
CA PHE A 124 3.74 4.89 -10.21
C PHE A 124 3.69 3.62 -11.07
N VAL A 125 4.79 3.27 -11.73
CA VAL A 125 4.88 2.09 -12.61
C VAL A 125 4.55 0.79 -11.86
N MET A 126 5.07 0.64 -10.64
CA MET A 126 4.78 -0.55 -9.84
C MET A 126 3.33 -0.63 -9.40
N ASN A 127 2.78 0.48 -8.89
CA ASN A 127 1.38 0.50 -8.47
C ASN A 127 0.43 0.27 -9.64
N LEU A 128 0.75 0.75 -10.85
CA LEU A 128 -0.03 0.41 -12.04
C LEU A 128 -0.13 -1.10 -12.26
N GLY A 129 0.96 -1.84 -12.12
CA GLY A 129 0.91 -3.29 -12.27
C GLY A 129 0.06 -3.98 -11.21
N PHE A 130 0.07 -3.48 -9.97
CA PHE A 130 -0.89 -3.95 -8.95
C PHE A 130 -2.33 -3.60 -9.31
N VAL A 131 -2.60 -2.38 -9.78
CA VAL A 131 -3.95 -1.95 -10.20
C VAL A 131 -4.45 -2.82 -11.36
N PHE A 132 -3.64 -3.08 -12.39
CA PHE A 132 -4.00 -3.98 -13.47
C PHE A 132 -4.28 -5.40 -12.97
N THR A 133 -3.47 -5.89 -12.03
CA THR A 133 -3.69 -7.20 -11.40
C THR A 133 -5.00 -7.22 -10.60
N SER A 134 -5.32 -6.15 -9.88
CA SER A 134 -6.58 -6.00 -9.14
C SER A 134 -7.80 -6.01 -10.05
N ILE A 135 -7.72 -5.30 -11.17
CA ILE A 135 -8.77 -5.25 -12.19
C ILE A 135 -8.95 -6.63 -12.81
N TYR A 136 -7.85 -7.30 -13.19
CA TYR A 136 -7.89 -8.67 -13.70
C TYR A 136 -8.57 -9.63 -12.71
N TYR A 137 -8.17 -9.59 -11.44
CA TYR A 137 -8.76 -10.42 -10.39
C TYR A 137 -10.26 -10.17 -10.24
N LEU A 138 -10.68 -8.90 -10.28
CA LEU A 138 -12.08 -8.52 -10.19
C LEU A 138 -12.89 -9.01 -11.40
N VAL A 139 -12.42 -8.72 -12.61
CA VAL A 139 -13.08 -9.11 -13.86
C VAL A 139 -13.24 -10.62 -13.91
N HIS A 140 -12.19 -11.38 -13.57
CA HIS A 140 -12.28 -12.84 -13.57
C HIS A 140 -13.22 -13.39 -12.49
N GLY A 141 -13.33 -12.72 -11.33
CA GLY A 141 -14.29 -13.10 -10.29
C GLY A 141 -15.75 -12.84 -10.71
N VAL A 142 -16.02 -11.67 -11.30
CA VAL A 142 -17.36 -11.29 -11.80
C VAL A 142 -17.78 -12.16 -12.97
N LEU A 143 -16.89 -12.38 -13.96
CA LEU A 143 -17.21 -13.17 -15.16
C LEU A 143 -17.42 -14.66 -14.86
N GLN A 144 -16.98 -15.16 -13.70
CA GLN A 144 -17.15 -16.56 -13.33
C GLN A 144 -18.25 -16.79 -12.30
N ASP A 145 -19.05 -15.77 -11.95
CA ASP A 145 -20.06 -15.80 -10.88
C ASP A 145 -19.52 -16.40 -9.56
N ARG A 146 -18.23 -16.21 -9.29
CA ARG A 146 -17.59 -16.73 -8.08
C ARG A 146 -17.58 -15.66 -7.00
N GLU A 147 -17.94 -16.06 -5.77
CA GLU A 147 -17.85 -15.16 -4.63
C GLU A 147 -16.38 -14.75 -4.38
N ILE A 148 -16.09 -13.46 -4.53
CA ILE A 148 -14.74 -12.90 -4.31
C ILE A 148 -14.54 -12.68 -2.81
N PHE A 149 -14.03 -13.69 -2.11
CA PHE A 149 -13.86 -13.65 -0.65
C PHE A 149 -13.04 -12.44 -0.15
N HIS A 150 -12.07 -11.99 -0.96
CA HIS A 150 -11.14 -10.89 -0.62
C HIS A 150 -11.46 -9.56 -1.32
N LYS A 151 -12.71 -9.36 -1.78
CA LYS A 151 -13.10 -8.18 -2.55
C LYS A 151 -12.79 -6.84 -1.86
N LEU A 152 -12.95 -6.77 -0.53
CA LEU A 152 -12.72 -5.54 0.23
C LEU A 152 -11.25 -5.12 0.20
N LEU A 153 -10.34 -6.07 0.43
CA LEU A 153 -8.90 -5.83 0.29
C LEU A 153 -8.53 -5.40 -1.13
N ASN A 154 -9.11 -6.06 -2.14
CA ASN A 154 -8.90 -5.71 -3.54
C ASN A 154 -9.41 -4.29 -3.88
N TYR A 155 -10.56 -3.89 -3.35
CA TYR A 155 -11.08 -2.51 -3.52
C TYR A 155 -10.16 -1.48 -2.88
N GLY A 156 -9.73 -1.75 -1.64
CA GLY A 156 -8.75 -0.93 -0.96
C GLY A 156 -7.46 -0.76 -1.77
N MET A 157 -6.98 -1.85 -2.37
CA MET A 157 -5.83 -1.85 -3.26
C MET A 157 -6.03 -0.97 -4.51
N ILE A 158 -7.15 -1.12 -5.22
CA ILE A 158 -7.44 -0.32 -6.42
C ILE A 158 -7.46 1.17 -6.07
N VAL A 159 -8.20 1.54 -5.02
CA VAL A 159 -8.35 2.94 -4.60
C VAL A 159 -7.01 3.50 -4.16
N TYR A 160 -6.31 2.80 -3.27
CA TYR A 160 -5.08 3.31 -2.70
C TYR A 160 -3.92 3.28 -3.67
N ALA A 161 -3.57 2.12 -4.23
CA ALA A 161 -2.44 2.00 -5.15
C ALA A 161 -2.66 2.87 -6.40
N GLY A 162 -3.88 2.88 -6.94
CA GLY A 162 -4.24 3.75 -8.07
C GLY A 162 -4.14 5.23 -7.72
N GLY A 163 -4.82 5.68 -6.67
CA GLY A 163 -4.80 7.09 -6.30
C GLY A 163 -3.43 7.60 -5.84
N SER A 164 -2.72 6.83 -5.01
CA SER A 164 -1.39 7.21 -4.52
C SER A 164 -0.37 7.26 -5.64
N SER A 165 -0.47 6.36 -6.64
CA SER A 165 0.43 6.37 -7.80
C SER A 165 0.38 7.70 -8.55
N ILE A 166 -0.83 8.23 -8.78
CA ILE A 166 -1.03 9.53 -9.44
C ILE A 166 -0.48 10.65 -8.55
N VAL A 167 -0.73 10.60 -7.24
CA VAL A 167 -0.22 11.60 -6.30
C VAL A 167 1.30 11.68 -6.33
N PHE A 168 2.02 10.56 -6.27
CA PHE A 168 3.48 10.57 -6.28
C PHE A 168 4.08 10.91 -7.65
N LEU A 169 3.45 10.48 -8.75
CA LEU A 169 3.85 10.89 -10.09
C LEU A 169 3.75 12.42 -10.27
N LEU A 170 2.64 13.00 -9.80
CA LEU A 170 2.44 14.44 -9.83
C LEU A 170 3.37 15.17 -8.86
N GLY A 171 3.61 14.63 -7.66
CA GLY A 171 4.50 15.23 -6.66
C GLY A 171 5.91 15.49 -7.21
N ASP A 172 6.51 14.51 -7.88
CA ASP A 172 7.85 14.66 -8.45
C ASP A 172 7.92 15.71 -9.57
N LYS A 173 6.86 15.80 -10.41
CA LYS A 173 6.80 16.75 -11.54
C LYS A 173 6.39 18.15 -11.12
N LEU A 174 5.58 18.25 -10.08
CA LEU A 174 5.02 19.48 -9.55
C LEU A 174 5.76 19.96 -8.30
N ASN A 175 7.03 19.58 -8.11
CA ASN A 175 7.88 20.09 -7.02
C ASN A 175 7.98 21.63 -6.96
N GLN A 176 7.51 22.33 -8.00
CA GLN A 176 7.37 23.79 -8.06
C GLN A 176 6.02 24.33 -7.55
N LEU A 177 5.04 23.47 -7.28
CA LEU A 177 3.72 23.79 -6.73
C LEU A 177 3.62 23.41 -5.25
N ASP A 178 2.62 23.97 -4.54
CA ASP A 178 2.33 23.57 -3.17
C ASP A 178 1.97 22.08 -3.12
N TRP A 179 2.85 21.28 -2.51
CA TRP A 179 2.77 19.83 -2.37
C TRP A 179 1.80 19.38 -1.28
N LYS A 180 1.35 20.28 -0.41
CA LYS A 180 0.45 19.97 0.71
C LYS A 180 -0.89 19.35 0.29
N PRO A 181 -1.58 19.79 -0.78
CA PRO A 181 -2.82 19.16 -1.23
C PRO A 181 -2.61 17.71 -1.69
N LEU A 182 -1.47 17.41 -2.33
CA LEU A 182 -1.13 16.06 -2.75
C LEU A 182 -0.93 15.12 -1.55
N LEU A 183 -0.21 15.58 -0.53
CA LEU A 183 -0.08 14.82 0.73
C LEU A 183 -1.44 14.56 1.40
N LEU A 184 -2.31 15.57 1.40
CA LEU A 184 -3.66 15.46 1.96
C LEU A 184 -4.47 14.39 1.23
N ILE A 185 -4.43 14.37 -0.10
CA ILE A 185 -5.11 13.36 -0.92
C ILE A 185 -4.56 11.97 -0.61
N ASN A 186 -3.23 11.78 -0.57
CA ASN A 186 -2.63 10.49 -0.25
C ASN A 186 -3.02 9.99 1.16
N LEU A 187 -3.10 10.90 2.14
CA LEU A 187 -3.54 10.58 3.50
C LEU A 187 -4.99 10.11 3.53
N LEU A 188 -5.88 10.78 2.80
CA LEU A 188 -7.29 10.40 2.68
C LEU A 188 -7.44 9.03 1.98
N LEU A 189 -6.70 8.80 0.90
CA LEU A 189 -6.69 7.51 0.20
C LEU A 189 -6.24 6.38 1.14
N PHE A 190 -5.23 6.63 1.97
CA PHE A 190 -4.74 5.63 2.92
C PHE A 190 -5.75 5.35 4.05
N LEU A 191 -6.47 6.36 4.52
CA LEU A 191 -7.58 6.19 5.46
C LEU A 191 -8.72 5.36 4.86
N VAL A 192 -9.08 5.61 3.60
CA VAL A 192 -10.08 4.79 2.89
C VAL A 192 -9.62 3.33 2.79
N PHE A 193 -8.32 3.10 2.53
CA PHE A 193 -7.77 1.75 2.52
C PHE A 193 -7.87 1.07 3.88
N GLN A 194 -7.54 1.77 4.96
CA GLN A 194 -7.72 1.26 6.32
C GLN A 194 -9.17 0.86 6.57
N GLY A 195 -10.15 1.65 6.10
CA GLY A 195 -11.58 1.32 6.18
C GLY A 195 -11.93 0.00 5.50
N PHE A 196 -11.43 -0.24 4.28
CA PHE A 196 -11.61 -1.53 3.59
C PHE A 196 -10.97 -2.69 4.35
N TYR A 197 -9.78 -2.49 4.91
CA TYR A 197 -9.11 -3.52 5.71
C TYR A 197 -9.88 -3.83 7.00
N PHE A 198 -10.39 -2.81 7.70
CA PHE A 198 -11.26 -2.98 8.84
C PHE A 198 -12.52 -3.78 8.53
N ALA A 199 -13.19 -3.45 7.42
CA ALA A 199 -14.39 -4.15 6.98
C ALA A 199 -14.09 -5.64 6.69
N GLN A 200 -12.92 -5.94 6.09
CA GLN A 200 -12.46 -7.31 5.90
C GLN A 200 -12.27 -8.05 7.24
N LEU A 201 -11.59 -7.42 8.20
CA LEU A 201 -11.37 -8.01 9.53
C LEU A 201 -12.69 -8.23 10.28
N TRP A 202 -13.65 -7.30 10.14
CA TRP A 202 -14.96 -7.45 10.76
C TRP A 202 -15.69 -8.68 10.24
N ARG A 203 -15.65 -8.91 8.92
CA ARG A 203 -16.19 -10.13 8.29
C ARG A 203 -15.53 -11.40 8.84
N VAL A 204 -14.21 -11.41 8.99
CA VAL A 204 -13.45 -12.54 9.57
C VAL A 204 -13.81 -12.79 11.03
N ARG A 205 -14.13 -11.74 11.80
CA ARG A 205 -14.55 -11.88 13.20
C ARG A 205 -15.95 -12.49 13.32
N SER A 206 -16.85 -12.15 12.41
CA SER A 206 -18.25 -12.61 12.41
C SER A 206 -18.46 -14.02 11.84
N SER A 207 -17.47 -14.57 11.15
CA SER A 207 -17.44 -15.96 10.68
C SER A 207 -16.87 -16.91 11.73
#